data_AF-A0A2G9NZZ3-F1
#
_entry.id   AF-A0A2G9NZZ3-F1
#
_cell.length_a   1.000
_cell.length_b   1.000
_cell.length_c   1.000
_cell.angle_alpha   90.00
_cell.angle_beta   90.00
_cell.angle_gamma   90.00
#
_symmetry.space_group_name_H-M   'P 1'
#
loop_
_entity.id
_entity.type
_entity.pdbx_description
1 polymer ?
#
loop_
_entity_poly.entity_id
_entity_poly.type
_entity_poly.pdbx_seq_one_letter_code
_entity_poly.pdbx_strand_id
1 'polypeptide(L)'
;MADGCRRGQAFAADFIASVVLFFAILLVVTSAWGRLQSDAAAASAHEALASFSFAASDNLLRSQGFPQDWNASTVQSAGFASSEALVLDPAKLMAFLDANYSAQRAALATGAYGFSLEFFSGNQTDLSGVIRQPVAYYAVGEYGLYAAIDASNYSWDYYWGGAGAFTEPQHGSARAFYSGSKIAALNELLANQSEYATIVVDAPNFSSDELAAVNLTALRSFVETGGVLFYAGDGSASAPLVGENFSVSFNRSPAARGGTVVDPRFLLRGVPAGANASFANSHWAVHAAGAALESVVADSSNASESLVARWPLGWGLVYYLADYSGASFEGFGDGPQVFNAVGWQLKFGSAPSEAQDVFVVNRLCLIGGDKRRWDSAALAVWSS
;
A
#
# COMPACT_ATOMS: atom_id res chain seq x y z
N MET A 1 -85.49 -25.67 42.51
CA MET A 1 -84.16 -25.09 42.88
C MET A 1 -82.97 -25.70 42.11
N ALA A 2 -83.08 -26.87 41.48
CA ALA A 2 -81.95 -27.48 40.74
C ALA A 2 -81.58 -26.81 39.39
N ASP A 3 -82.53 -26.21 38.68
CA ASP A 3 -82.29 -25.60 37.35
C ASP A 3 -81.47 -24.30 37.39
N GLY A 4 -81.50 -23.57 38.51
CA GLY A 4 -80.68 -22.36 38.68
C GLY A 4 -79.18 -22.69 38.73
N CYS A 5 -78.82 -23.84 39.29
CA CYS A 5 -77.43 -24.29 39.42
C CYS A 5 -76.81 -24.65 38.06
N ARG A 6 -77.60 -25.30 37.17
CA ARG A 6 -77.14 -25.65 35.81
C ARG A 6 -76.91 -24.44 34.91
N ARG A 7 -77.78 -23.42 35.00
CA ARG A 7 -77.62 -22.17 34.24
C ARG A 7 -76.40 -21.36 34.69
N GLY A 8 -76.14 -21.31 36.00
CA GLY A 8 -74.94 -20.69 36.55
C GLY A 8 -73.64 -21.38 36.12
N GLN A 9 -73.65 -22.72 36.04
CA GLN A 9 -72.50 -23.50 35.55
C GLN A 9 -72.20 -23.26 34.07
N ALA A 10 -73.23 -23.18 33.22
CA ALA A 10 -73.03 -22.87 31.80
C ALA A 10 -72.47 -21.45 31.59
N PHE A 11 -72.97 -20.47 32.34
CA PHE A 11 -72.46 -19.10 32.28
C PHE A 11 -71.02 -18.99 32.79
N ALA A 12 -70.69 -19.68 33.89
CA ALA A 12 -69.32 -19.70 34.42
C ALA A 12 -68.34 -20.37 33.44
N ALA A 13 -68.74 -21.45 32.78
CA ALA A 13 -67.91 -22.12 31.77
C ALA A 13 -67.66 -21.22 30.54
N ASP A 14 -68.69 -20.52 30.06
CA ASP A 14 -68.58 -19.59 28.93
C ASP A 14 -67.71 -18.36 29.27
N PHE A 15 -67.84 -17.85 30.50
CA PHE A 15 -66.96 -16.79 31.01
C PHE A 15 -65.50 -17.26 31.10
N ILE A 16 -65.23 -18.44 31.67
CA ILE A 16 -63.88 -19.00 31.74
C ILE A 16 -63.29 -19.21 30.34
N ALA A 17 -64.07 -19.77 29.41
CA ALA A 17 -63.63 -19.97 28.03
C ALA A 17 -63.29 -18.64 27.34
N SER A 18 -64.13 -17.62 27.52
CA SER A 18 -63.89 -16.27 27.00
C SER A 18 -62.64 -15.62 27.58
N VAL A 19 -62.41 -15.78 28.88
CA VAL A 19 -61.20 -15.29 29.57
C VAL A 19 -59.95 -16.00 29.07
N VAL A 20 -59.98 -17.33 28.91
CA VAL A 20 -58.86 -18.10 28.36
C VAL A 20 -58.55 -17.67 26.93
N LEU A 21 -59.57 -17.51 26.08
CA LEU A 21 -59.41 -17.05 24.70
C LEU A 21 -58.82 -15.63 24.65
N PHE A 22 -59.30 -14.73 25.50
CA PHE A 22 -58.78 -13.38 25.63
C PHE A 22 -57.28 -13.38 25.99
N PHE A 23 -56.88 -14.15 27.01
CA PHE A 23 -55.48 -14.24 27.40
C PHE A 23 -54.60 -14.90 26.33
N ALA A 24 -55.13 -15.90 25.60
CA ALA A 24 -54.41 -16.52 24.48
C ALA A 24 -54.15 -15.50 23.36
N ILE A 25 -55.16 -14.72 22.97
CA ILE A 25 -55.02 -13.64 21.98
C ILE A 25 -54.04 -12.58 22.49
N LEU A 26 -54.16 -12.16 23.74
CA LEU A 26 -53.28 -11.16 24.35
C LEU A 26 -51.82 -11.62 24.35
N LEU A 27 -51.55 -12.90 24.61
CA LEU A 27 -50.21 -13.47 24.58
C LEU A 27 -49.63 -13.51 23.16
N VAL A 28 -50.44 -13.83 22.16
CA VAL A 28 -50.03 -13.76 20.74
C VAL A 28 -49.73 -12.33 20.32
N VAL A 29 -50.60 -11.37 20.69
CA VAL A 29 -50.43 -9.95 20.34
C VAL A 29 -49.19 -9.37 21.01
N THR A 30 -48.94 -9.64 22.30
CA THR A 30 -47.75 -9.13 22.99
C THR A 30 -46.46 -9.73 22.43
N SER A 31 -46.46 -11.02 22.08
CA SER A 31 -45.30 -11.65 21.42
C SER A 31 -45.05 -11.08 20.02
N ALA A 32 -46.10 -10.91 19.21
CA ALA A 32 -46.00 -10.31 17.89
C ALA A 32 -45.52 -8.85 17.96
N TRP A 33 -46.02 -8.08 18.94
CA TRP A 33 -45.60 -6.70 19.17
C TRP A 33 -44.12 -6.60 19.57
N GLY A 34 -43.64 -7.50 20.43
CA GLY A 34 -42.22 -7.56 20.80
C GLY A 34 -41.31 -7.85 19.60
N ARG A 35 -41.73 -8.75 18.69
CA ARG A 35 -41.01 -9.00 17.43
C ARG A 35 -41.00 -7.79 16.52
N LEU A 36 -42.17 -7.15 16.31
CA LEU A 36 -42.26 -5.94 15.50
C LEU A 36 -41.38 -4.80 16.03
N GLN A 37 -41.30 -4.63 17.36
CA GLN A 37 -40.40 -3.64 17.96
C GLN A 37 -38.92 -4.00 17.76
N SER A 38 -38.56 -5.28 17.88
CA SER A 38 -37.20 -5.77 17.61
C SER A 38 -36.82 -5.55 16.14
N ASP A 39 -37.71 -5.90 15.22
CA ASP A 39 -37.49 -5.75 13.78
C ASP A 39 -37.38 -4.27 13.39
N ALA A 40 -38.23 -3.41 13.94
CA ALA A 40 -38.17 -1.96 13.73
C ALA A 40 -36.87 -1.35 14.29
N ALA A 41 -36.41 -1.80 15.46
CA ALA A 41 -35.15 -1.34 16.04
C ALA A 41 -33.94 -1.78 15.20
N ALA A 42 -33.94 -3.03 14.72
CA ALA A 42 -32.89 -3.55 13.85
C ALA A 42 -32.84 -2.81 12.50
N ALA A 43 -34.00 -2.56 11.88
CA ALA A 43 -34.08 -1.80 10.63
C ALA A 43 -33.54 -0.36 10.79
N SER A 44 -33.91 0.31 11.89
CA SER A 44 -33.42 1.66 12.22
C SER A 44 -31.90 1.67 12.46
N ALA A 45 -31.37 0.69 13.19
CA ALA A 45 -29.93 0.54 13.40
C ALA A 45 -29.17 0.29 12.08
N HIS A 46 -29.74 -0.53 11.19
CA HIS A 46 -29.17 -0.80 9.87
C HIS A 46 -29.15 0.44 8.98
N GLU A 47 -30.22 1.24 8.96
CA GLU A 47 -30.28 2.50 8.21
C GLU A 47 -29.25 3.53 8.74
N ALA A 48 -29.12 3.64 10.07
CA ALA A 48 -28.12 4.50 10.71
C ALA A 48 -26.69 4.07 10.34
N LEU A 49 -26.41 2.77 10.36
CA LEU A 49 -25.11 2.22 9.97
C LEU A 49 -24.80 2.48 8.49
N ALA A 50 -25.78 2.31 7.61
CA ALA A 50 -25.63 2.59 6.18
C ALA A 50 -25.30 4.07 5.93
N SER A 51 -26.08 4.98 6.53
CA SER A 51 -25.86 6.43 6.44
C SER A 51 -24.49 6.84 6.96
N PHE A 52 -24.10 6.30 8.12
CA PHE A 52 -22.77 6.51 8.70
C PHE A 52 -21.66 6.02 7.76
N SER A 53 -21.79 4.82 7.20
CA SER A 53 -20.78 4.23 6.32
C SER A 53 -20.56 5.06 5.05
N PHE A 54 -21.65 5.60 4.47
CA PHE A 54 -21.53 6.51 3.33
C PHE A 54 -20.85 7.82 3.72
N ALA A 55 -21.24 8.43 4.83
CA ALA A 55 -20.63 9.67 5.30
C ALA A 55 -19.14 9.49 5.65
N ALA A 56 -18.78 8.39 6.30
CA ALA A 56 -17.40 8.03 6.62
C ALA A 56 -16.58 7.79 5.35
N SER A 57 -17.12 7.03 4.39
CA SER A 57 -16.46 6.78 3.10
C SER A 57 -16.25 8.08 2.31
N ASP A 58 -17.26 8.96 2.27
CA ASP A 58 -17.15 10.24 1.57
C ASP A 58 -16.14 11.17 2.27
N ASN A 59 -16.12 11.21 3.61
CA ASN A 59 -15.12 11.97 4.36
C ASN A 59 -13.70 11.44 4.06
N LEU A 60 -13.50 10.12 4.10
CA LEU A 60 -12.20 9.50 3.83
C LEU A 60 -11.66 9.83 2.44
N LEU A 61 -12.51 9.84 1.41
CA LEU A 61 -12.05 9.95 0.03
C LEU A 61 -12.11 11.37 -0.54
N ARG A 62 -12.89 12.26 0.08
CA ARG A 62 -13.09 13.64 -0.41
C ARG A 62 -12.52 14.71 0.50
N SER A 63 -12.29 14.40 1.78
CA SER A 63 -11.69 15.32 2.74
C SER A 63 -10.21 15.07 2.90
N GLN A 64 -9.48 16.13 3.23
CA GLN A 64 -8.08 16.05 3.64
C GLN A 64 -7.93 15.65 5.11
N GLY A 65 -9.04 15.54 5.85
CA GLY A 65 -9.03 15.32 7.28
C GLY A 65 -8.72 16.59 8.07
N PHE A 66 -8.60 16.44 9.39
CA PHE A 66 -8.30 17.53 10.31
C PHE A 66 -7.29 17.10 11.37
N PRO A 67 -6.23 17.91 11.62
CA PRO A 67 -5.79 19.07 10.82
C PRO A 67 -5.39 18.66 9.39
N GLN A 68 -5.30 19.59 8.43
CA GLN A 68 -5.10 19.25 7.01
C GLN A 68 -3.80 18.46 6.73
N ASP A 69 -2.76 18.72 7.52
CA ASP A 69 -1.41 18.14 7.49
C ASP A 69 -1.22 17.07 8.58
N TRP A 70 -2.29 16.38 8.96
CA TRP A 70 -2.24 15.37 10.02
C TRP A 70 -1.27 14.22 9.70
N ASN A 71 -0.73 13.63 10.77
CA ASN A 71 0.05 12.39 10.76
C ASN A 71 -0.53 11.40 11.80
N ALA A 72 0.11 10.24 11.97
CA ALA A 72 -0.35 9.18 12.88
C ALA A 72 -0.62 9.65 14.32
N SER A 73 0.08 10.70 14.77
CA SER A 73 -0.02 11.25 16.14
C SER A 73 -0.95 12.46 16.28
N THR A 74 -1.23 13.18 15.19
CA THR A 74 -1.99 14.44 15.22
C THR A 74 -3.40 14.34 14.63
N VAL A 75 -3.73 13.22 13.98
CA VAL A 75 -5.03 13.01 13.35
C VAL A 75 -6.19 13.08 14.35
N GLN A 76 -7.15 13.97 14.08
CA GLN A 76 -8.39 14.08 14.83
C GLN A 76 -9.57 13.57 14.02
N SER A 77 -9.58 13.87 12.71
CA SER A 77 -10.52 13.31 11.75
C SER A 77 -9.75 12.85 10.51
N ALA A 78 -9.84 11.57 10.18
CA ALA A 78 -9.15 11.00 9.03
C ALA A 78 -9.84 11.42 7.73
N GLY A 79 -9.02 11.89 6.79
CA GLY A 79 -9.39 12.11 5.40
C GLY A 79 -8.13 11.96 4.57
N PHE A 80 -8.20 11.16 3.52
CA PHE A 80 -7.04 10.79 2.71
C PHE A 80 -6.92 11.61 1.44
N ALA A 81 -7.89 12.47 1.11
CA ALA A 81 -7.76 13.29 -0.08
C ALA A 81 -6.56 14.23 0.03
N SER A 82 -5.94 14.46 -1.12
CA SER A 82 -5.03 15.56 -1.37
C SER A 82 -5.82 16.87 -1.54
N SER A 83 -5.20 17.90 -2.14
CA SER A 83 -5.92 19.10 -2.56
C SER A 83 -7.04 18.83 -3.57
N GLU A 84 -6.98 17.72 -4.29
CA GLU A 84 -7.99 17.27 -5.25
C GLU A 84 -8.87 16.17 -4.65
N ALA A 85 -10.20 16.33 -4.75
CA ALA A 85 -11.15 15.33 -4.29
C ALA A 85 -10.96 13.99 -5.03
N LEU A 86 -11.10 12.88 -4.31
CA LEU A 86 -10.88 11.50 -4.81
C LEU A 86 -9.44 11.17 -5.22
N VAL A 87 -8.50 12.10 -5.12
CA VAL A 87 -7.06 11.83 -5.29
C VAL A 87 -6.43 11.71 -3.91
N LEU A 88 -6.12 10.50 -3.48
CA LEU A 88 -5.65 10.18 -2.14
C LEU A 88 -4.16 10.46 -1.99
N ASP A 89 -3.76 11.03 -0.86
CA ASP A 89 -2.39 11.28 -0.48
C ASP A 89 -1.76 10.00 0.11
N PRO A 90 -0.74 9.41 -0.55
CA PRO A 90 -0.05 8.23 -0.04
C PRO A 90 0.58 8.43 1.34
N ALA A 91 1.05 9.64 1.66
CA ALA A 91 1.67 9.91 2.96
C ALA A 91 0.65 9.76 4.10
N LYS A 92 -0.60 10.17 3.87
CA LYS A 92 -1.71 10.00 4.82
C LYS A 92 -2.12 8.54 4.96
N LEU A 93 -2.17 7.80 3.85
CA LEU A 93 -2.45 6.35 3.90
C LEU A 93 -1.38 5.62 4.74
N MET A 94 -0.11 5.96 4.55
CA MET A 94 1.00 5.41 5.34
C MET A 94 0.93 5.82 6.81
N ALA A 95 0.66 7.09 7.10
CA ALA A 95 0.48 7.57 8.47
C ALA A 95 -0.70 6.89 9.17
N PHE A 96 -1.79 6.59 8.44
CA PHE A 96 -2.92 5.86 8.98
C PHE A 96 -2.58 4.38 9.25
N LEU A 97 -1.74 3.77 8.41
CA LEU A 97 -1.25 2.40 8.59
C LEU A 97 -0.42 2.27 9.88
N ASP A 98 0.32 3.31 10.24
CA ASP A 98 1.15 3.36 11.44
C ASP A 98 0.32 3.57 12.74
N ALA A 99 -0.91 4.06 12.63
CA ALA A 99 -1.81 4.22 13.76
C ALA A 99 -2.39 2.85 14.18
N ASN A 100 -2.46 2.61 15.50
CA ASN A 100 -3.14 1.40 16.00
C ASN A 100 -4.65 1.45 15.74
N TYR A 101 -5.32 0.29 15.79
CA TYR A 101 -6.75 0.20 15.47
C TYR A 101 -7.64 1.14 16.30
N SER A 102 -7.34 1.33 17.59
CA SER A 102 -8.10 2.25 18.45
C SER A 102 -7.97 3.70 17.97
N ALA A 103 -6.78 4.13 17.58
CA ALA A 103 -6.52 5.45 17.03
C ALA A 103 -7.18 5.63 15.66
N GLN A 104 -7.09 4.62 14.79
CA GLN A 104 -7.78 4.61 13.50
C GLN A 104 -9.30 4.75 13.66
N ARG A 105 -9.88 3.99 14.60
CA ARG A 105 -11.31 4.02 14.93
C ARG A 105 -11.75 5.39 15.44
N ALA A 106 -10.94 5.99 16.32
CA ALA A 106 -11.19 7.34 16.83
C ALA A 106 -11.15 8.39 15.72
N ALA A 107 -10.15 8.32 14.82
CA ALA A 107 -10.00 9.24 13.70
C ALA A 107 -11.12 9.14 12.65
N LEU A 108 -11.70 7.95 12.48
CA LEU A 108 -12.89 7.75 11.63
C LEU A 108 -14.20 8.17 12.29
N ALA A 109 -14.16 8.54 13.57
CA ALA A 109 -15.34 8.82 14.38
C ALA A 109 -16.40 7.71 14.32
N THR A 110 -15.99 6.44 14.20
CA THR A 110 -16.94 5.31 14.14
C THR A 110 -17.60 5.01 15.48
N GLY A 111 -17.14 5.64 16.56
CA GLY A 111 -17.73 5.51 17.89
C GLY A 111 -17.67 4.06 18.38
N ALA A 112 -18.85 3.45 18.56
CA ALA A 112 -18.98 2.05 18.97
C ALA A 112 -18.79 1.06 17.80
N TYR A 113 -18.92 1.50 16.54
CA TYR A 113 -18.83 0.61 15.39
C TYR A 113 -17.38 0.19 15.11
N GLY A 114 -17.21 -1.06 14.72
CA GLY A 114 -15.96 -1.55 14.13
C GLY A 114 -15.87 -1.18 12.66
N PHE A 115 -14.66 -1.16 12.10
CA PHE A 115 -14.45 -0.89 10.68
C PHE A 115 -13.27 -1.68 10.09
N SER A 116 -13.34 -1.91 8.78
CA SER A 116 -12.19 -2.31 7.98
C SER A 116 -12.21 -1.52 6.67
N LEU A 117 -11.06 -1.02 6.27
CA LEU A 117 -10.88 -0.30 5.02
C LEU A 117 -9.81 -1.02 4.21
N GLU A 118 -10.11 -1.33 2.96
CA GLU A 118 -9.18 -2.00 2.05
C GLU A 118 -9.21 -1.30 0.69
N PHE A 119 -8.02 -1.14 0.10
CA PHE A 119 -7.85 -0.64 -1.27
C PHE A 119 -7.51 -1.81 -2.19
N PHE A 120 -8.10 -1.83 -3.39
CA PHE A 120 -7.98 -2.92 -4.35
C PHE A 120 -7.69 -2.43 -5.77
N SER A 121 -6.65 -3.03 -6.36
CA SER A 121 -6.41 -2.96 -7.80
C SER A 121 -6.85 -4.28 -8.44
N GLY A 122 -8.02 -4.27 -9.08
CA GLY A 122 -8.68 -5.49 -9.54
C GLY A 122 -9.13 -6.38 -8.38
N ASN A 123 -8.60 -7.60 -8.29
CA ASN A 123 -8.96 -8.58 -7.25
C ASN A 123 -7.91 -8.69 -6.14
N GLN A 124 -6.89 -7.83 -6.13
CA GLN A 124 -5.80 -7.87 -5.15
C GLN A 124 -5.80 -6.60 -4.32
N THR A 125 -5.52 -6.73 -3.02
CA THR A 125 -5.27 -5.58 -2.14
C THR A 125 -4.07 -4.81 -2.67
N ASP A 126 -4.24 -3.50 -2.85
CA ASP A 126 -3.17 -2.67 -3.40
C ASP A 126 -2.06 -2.44 -2.37
N LEU A 127 -0.85 -2.21 -2.86
CA LEU A 127 0.34 -1.93 -2.04
C LEU A 127 0.75 -0.47 -2.18
N SER A 128 1.26 0.11 -1.10
CA SER A 128 1.66 1.52 -1.06
C SER A 128 2.98 1.86 -1.75
N GLY A 129 3.72 0.87 -2.26
CA GLY A 129 5.09 1.07 -2.75
C GLY A 129 5.19 1.89 -4.02
N VAL A 130 6.40 2.03 -4.56
CA VAL A 130 6.66 2.66 -5.87
C VAL A 130 6.68 1.65 -7.03
N ILE A 131 7.00 0.38 -6.75
CA ILE A 131 7.03 -0.70 -7.75
C ILE A 131 5.60 -1.05 -8.18
N ARG A 132 5.42 -1.29 -9.48
CA ARG A 132 4.13 -1.58 -10.13
C ARG A 132 4.20 -2.89 -10.90
N GLN A 133 3.19 -3.73 -10.73
CA GLN A 133 3.04 -4.96 -11.50
C GLN A 133 2.51 -4.70 -12.93
N PRO A 134 2.89 -5.52 -13.93
CA PRO A 134 3.86 -6.61 -13.84
C PRO A 134 5.31 -6.13 -13.66
N VAL A 135 6.11 -6.88 -12.89
CA VAL A 135 7.51 -6.52 -12.56
C VAL A 135 8.48 -7.43 -13.28
N ALA A 136 9.53 -6.86 -13.89
CA ALA A 136 10.73 -7.61 -14.24
C ALA A 136 11.79 -7.35 -13.16
N TYR A 137 12.22 -8.39 -12.46
CA TYR A 137 13.29 -8.32 -11.47
C TYR A 137 14.58 -8.86 -12.06
N TYR A 138 15.62 -8.02 -12.11
CA TYR A 138 16.96 -8.41 -12.53
C TYR A 138 17.93 -8.38 -11.36
N ALA A 139 18.72 -9.44 -11.20
CA ALA A 139 19.80 -9.51 -10.22
C ALA A 139 20.95 -10.42 -10.69
N VAL A 140 22.15 -10.20 -10.16
CA VAL A 140 23.33 -11.04 -10.43
C VAL A 140 23.64 -12.00 -9.26
N GLY A 141 23.03 -11.80 -8.09
CA GLY A 141 23.25 -12.55 -6.85
C GLY A 141 22.05 -12.46 -5.91
N GLU A 142 22.23 -12.80 -4.63
CA GLU A 142 21.18 -12.66 -3.61
C GLU A 142 21.16 -11.24 -3.05
N TYR A 143 20.04 -10.54 -3.23
CA TYR A 143 19.87 -9.15 -2.81
C TYR A 143 18.50 -8.88 -2.20
N GLY A 144 18.40 -7.73 -1.52
CA GLY A 144 17.37 -7.46 -0.53
C GLY A 144 15.96 -7.29 -1.09
N LEU A 145 15.80 -6.94 -2.37
CA LEU A 145 14.46 -6.72 -2.94
C LEU A 145 13.76 -8.02 -3.34
N TYR A 146 14.50 -9.10 -3.59
CA TYR A 146 13.92 -10.40 -3.96
C TYR A 146 12.83 -10.83 -2.96
N ALA A 147 13.16 -10.85 -1.66
CA ALA A 147 12.23 -11.30 -0.62
C ALA A 147 10.97 -10.41 -0.53
N ALA A 148 11.14 -9.10 -0.74
CA ALA A 148 10.03 -8.16 -0.73
C ALA A 148 9.11 -8.34 -1.94
N ILE A 149 9.66 -8.60 -3.13
CA ILE A 149 8.88 -8.85 -4.35
C ILE A 149 8.16 -10.21 -4.23
N ASP A 150 8.84 -11.26 -3.78
CA ASP A 150 8.25 -12.59 -3.64
C ASP A 150 7.07 -12.60 -2.65
N ALA A 151 7.19 -11.86 -1.55
CA ALA A 151 6.13 -11.75 -0.54
C ALA A 151 4.94 -10.86 -0.95
N SER A 152 5.04 -10.13 -2.08
CA SER A 152 4.09 -9.07 -2.44
C SER A 152 2.83 -9.54 -3.16
N ASN A 153 2.81 -10.78 -3.66
CA ASN A 153 1.80 -11.29 -4.60
C ASN A 153 1.70 -10.52 -5.92
N TYR A 154 2.70 -9.67 -6.25
CA TYR A 154 2.80 -9.08 -7.58
C TYR A 154 2.94 -10.16 -8.64
N SER A 155 2.44 -9.85 -9.83
CA SER A 155 2.80 -10.58 -11.04
C SER A 155 4.23 -10.18 -11.45
N TRP A 156 5.21 -11.09 -11.38
CA TRP A 156 6.61 -10.77 -11.68
C TRP A 156 7.37 -11.91 -12.37
N ASP A 157 8.42 -11.53 -13.10
CA ASP A 157 9.37 -12.46 -13.74
C ASP A 157 10.79 -12.17 -13.26
N TYR A 158 11.62 -13.22 -13.18
CA TYR A 158 12.99 -13.14 -12.67
C TYR A 158 14.01 -13.36 -13.78
N TYR A 159 14.87 -12.37 -14.00
CA TYR A 159 16.02 -12.40 -14.88
C TYR A 159 17.32 -12.44 -14.08
N TRP A 160 17.98 -13.59 -14.03
CA TRP A 160 19.18 -13.80 -13.24
C TRP A 160 20.44 -13.85 -14.09
N GLY A 161 21.31 -12.85 -13.88
CA GLY A 161 22.57 -12.65 -14.60
C GLY A 161 23.79 -13.35 -13.97
N GLY A 162 23.59 -14.24 -13.00
CA GLY A 162 24.67 -14.87 -12.23
C GLY A 162 25.15 -16.23 -12.77
N ALA A 163 24.65 -16.69 -13.91
CA ALA A 163 24.93 -18.03 -14.41
C ALA A 163 26.44 -18.26 -14.61
N GLY A 164 26.95 -19.34 -14.02
CA GLY A 164 28.36 -19.72 -14.06
C GLY A 164 29.27 -18.98 -13.06
N ALA A 165 28.78 -17.94 -12.39
CA ALA A 165 29.51 -17.21 -11.35
C ALA A 165 28.93 -17.47 -9.94
N PHE A 166 27.62 -17.71 -9.85
CA PHE A 166 26.91 -17.93 -8.60
C PHE A 166 26.03 -19.18 -8.70
N THR A 167 25.64 -19.72 -7.54
CA THR A 167 24.60 -20.74 -7.47
C THR A 167 23.27 -20.12 -7.89
N GLU A 168 22.47 -20.88 -8.65
CA GLU A 168 21.13 -20.45 -9.02
C GLU A 168 20.30 -20.12 -7.77
N PRO A 169 19.71 -18.91 -7.69
CA PRO A 169 18.93 -18.50 -6.55
C PRO A 169 17.57 -19.20 -6.56
N GLN A 170 16.87 -19.17 -5.43
CA GLN A 170 15.45 -19.47 -5.45
C GLN A 170 14.71 -18.44 -6.31
N HIS A 171 13.69 -18.88 -7.02
CA HIS A 171 12.88 -18.04 -7.91
C HIS A 171 11.43 -17.86 -7.44
N GLY A 172 11.10 -18.41 -6.26
CA GLY A 172 9.85 -18.13 -5.53
C GLY A 172 8.59 -18.24 -6.39
N SER A 173 7.77 -17.21 -6.32
CA SER A 173 6.48 -17.03 -7.02
C SER A 173 6.60 -16.41 -8.41
N ALA A 174 7.81 -16.27 -8.98
CA ALA A 174 8.00 -15.72 -10.31
C ALA A 174 7.22 -16.54 -11.36
N ARG A 175 6.54 -15.86 -12.30
CA ARG A 175 5.80 -16.53 -13.38
C ARG A 175 6.75 -17.18 -14.38
N ALA A 176 7.90 -16.53 -14.62
CA ALA A 176 8.98 -17.01 -15.46
C ALA A 176 10.34 -16.74 -14.83
N PHE A 177 11.30 -17.63 -15.10
CA PHE A 177 12.69 -17.52 -14.68
C PHE A 177 13.61 -17.65 -15.89
N TYR A 178 14.48 -16.65 -16.08
CA TYR A 178 15.45 -16.57 -17.16
C TYR A 178 16.85 -16.49 -16.56
N SER A 179 17.76 -17.38 -16.97
CA SER A 179 19.13 -17.40 -16.51
C SER A 179 20.13 -17.21 -17.65
N GLY A 180 21.22 -16.51 -17.37
CA GLY A 180 22.28 -16.28 -18.36
C GLY A 180 23.46 -15.52 -17.78
N SER A 181 24.40 -15.16 -18.64
CA SER A 181 25.42 -14.17 -18.27
C SER A 181 24.75 -12.82 -17.97
N LYS A 182 25.40 -11.94 -17.20
CA LYS A 182 24.87 -10.62 -16.83
C LYS A 182 24.26 -9.86 -18.02
N ILE A 183 25.02 -9.75 -19.11
CA ILE A 183 24.60 -9.06 -20.33
C ILE A 183 23.43 -9.78 -21.00
N ALA A 184 23.51 -11.12 -21.13
CA ALA A 184 22.48 -11.89 -21.83
C ALA A 184 21.13 -11.83 -21.10
N ALA A 185 21.13 -12.03 -19.78
CA ALA A 185 19.91 -11.98 -18.98
C ALA A 185 19.27 -10.58 -18.98
N LEU A 186 20.07 -9.51 -18.89
CA LEU A 186 19.53 -8.14 -18.98
C LEU A 186 19.02 -7.82 -20.38
N ASN A 187 19.71 -8.23 -21.44
CA ASN A 187 19.23 -8.00 -22.80
C ASN A 187 17.96 -8.81 -23.12
N GLU A 188 17.80 -10.01 -22.56
CA GLU A 188 16.55 -10.78 -22.64
C GLU A 188 15.40 -10.04 -21.96
N LEU A 189 15.63 -9.49 -20.75
CA LEU A 189 14.65 -8.63 -20.08
C LEU A 189 14.23 -7.45 -20.97
N LEU A 190 15.21 -6.77 -21.56
CA LEU A 190 14.98 -5.59 -22.38
C LEU A 190 14.29 -5.90 -23.70
N ALA A 191 14.45 -7.12 -24.23
CA ALA A 191 13.69 -7.60 -25.38
C ALA A 191 12.19 -7.77 -25.04
N ASN A 192 11.88 -8.12 -23.79
CA ASN A 192 10.52 -8.34 -23.29
C ASN A 192 9.95 -7.14 -22.50
N GLN A 193 10.61 -5.97 -22.53
CA GLN A 193 10.29 -4.83 -21.66
C GLN A 193 8.85 -4.31 -21.77
N SER A 194 8.17 -4.55 -22.89
CA SER A 194 6.77 -4.14 -23.10
C SER A 194 5.75 -4.89 -22.24
N GLU A 195 6.15 -6.00 -21.62
CA GLU A 195 5.28 -6.80 -20.75
C GLU A 195 5.20 -6.28 -19.31
N TYR A 196 6.02 -5.30 -18.97
CA TYR A 196 6.22 -4.84 -17.59
C TYR A 196 5.78 -3.40 -17.40
N ALA A 197 5.32 -3.09 -16.19
CA ALA A 197 5.13 -1.72 -15.73
C ALA A 197 6.37 -1.21 -15.00
N THR A 198 7.12 -2.11 -14.36
CA THR A 198 8.35 -1.79 -13.61
C THR A 198 9.48 -2.75 -13.96
N ILE A 199 10.66 -2.19 -14.17
CA ILE A 199 11.92 -2.93 -14.21
C ILE A 199 12.68 -2.60 -12.92
N VAL A 200 12.98 -3.63 -12.13
CA VAL A 200 13.84 -3.54 -10.95
C VAL A 200 15.20 -4.11 -11.33
N VAL A 201 16.24 -3.32 -11.15
CA VAL A 201 17.63 -3.76 -11.31
C VAL A 201 18.28 -3.69 -9.94
N ASP A 202 18.45 -4.85 -9.32
CA ASP A 202 19.06 -4.97 -8.00
C ASP A 202 20.51 -5.40 -8.12
N ALA A 203 21.37 -4.56 -7.55
CA ALA A 203 22.80 -4.74 -7.45
C ALA A 203 23.52 -5.11 -8.77
N PRO A 204 23.37 -4.29 -9.82
CA PRO A 204 24.08 -4.52 -11.07
C PRO A 204 25.57 -4.19 -10.93
N ASN A 205 26.43 -5.15 -11.22
CA ASN A 205 27.89 -5.00 -11.14
C ASN A 205 28.55 -5.14 -12.51
N PHE A 206 28.22 -4.23 -13.42
CA PHE A 206 28.79 -4.22 -14.77
C PHE A 206 30.12 -3.47 -14.82
N SER A 207 31.08 -4.03 -15.55
CA SER A 207 32.25 -3.30 -16.05
C SER A 207 31.87 -2.39 -17.21
N SER A 208 32.73 -1.41 -17.54
CA SER A 208 32.49 -0.50 -18.66
C SER A 208 32.30 -1.22 -20.00
N ASP A 209 33.04 -2.30 -20.23
CA ASP A 209 32.94 -3.10 -21.45
C ASP A 209 31.63 -3.90 -21.49
N GLU A 210 31.17 -4.42 -20.34
CA GLU A 210 29.89 -5.12 -20.26
C GLU A 210 28.72 -4.15 -20.47
N LEU A 211 28.78 -2.92 -19.91
CA LEU A 211 27.76 -1.90 -20.13
C LEU A 211 27.62 -1.51 -21.60
N ALA A 212 28.72 -1.46 -22.35
CA ALA A 212 28.70 -1.16 -23.78
C ALA A 212 27.95 -2.23 -24.60
N ALA A 213 27.80 -3.45 -24.07
CA ALA A 213 27.06 -4.55 -24.70
C ALA A 213 25.60 -4.67 -24.24
N VAL A 214 25.18 -3.90 -23.22
CA VAL A 214 23.78 -3.83 -22.78
C VAL A 214 23.00 -2.88 -23.68
N ASN A 215 21.77 -3.26 -24.05
CA ASN A 215 20.87 -2.43 -24.85
C ASN A 215 20.25 -1.28 -24.03
N LEU A 216 21.08 -0.33 -23.56
CA LEU A 216 20.64 0.80 -22.75
C LEU A 216 19.63 1.71 -23.46
N THR A 217 19.60 1.69 -24.80
CA THR A 217 18.58 2.39 -25.59
C THR A 217 17.19 1.82 -25.35
N ALA A 218 17.04 0.49 -25.28
CA ALA A 218 15.77 -0.15 -24.96
C ALA A 218 15.32 0.24 -23.54
N LEU A 219 16.20 0.12 -22.54
CA LEU A 219 15.90 0.48 -21.15
C LEU A 219 15.46 1.94 -21.03
N ARG A 220 16.16 2.86 -21.69
CA ARG A 220 15.79 4.28 -21.73
C ARG A 220 14.41 4.47 -22.36
N SER A 221 14.15 3.83 -23.51
CA SER A 221 12.87 3.91 -24.20
C SER A 221 11.72 3.36 -23.35
N PHE A 222 11.95 2.31 -22.55
CA PHE A 222 10.95 1.79 -21.61
C PHE A 222 10.54 2.86 -20.60
N VAL A 223 11.51 3.55 -19.98
CA VAL A 223 11.19 4.63 -19.05
C VAL A 223 10.52 5.79 -19.79
N GLU A 224 11.07 6.25 -20.92
CA GLU A 224 10.50 7.38 -21.67
C GLU A 224 9.04 7.17 -22.10
N THR A 225 8.63 5.92 -22.32
CA THR A 225 7.25 5.56 -22.72
C THR A 225 6.28 5.34 -21.54
N GLY A 226 6.76 5.43 -20.31
CA GLY A 226 5.90 5.35 -19.12
C GLY A 226 6.30 4.27 -18.10
N GLY A 227 7.36 3.50 -18.35
CA GLY A 227 7.88 2.53 -17.39
C GLY A 227 8.44 3.17 -16.12
N VAL A 228 8.51 2.37 -15.05
CA VAL A 228 9.25 2.71 -13.83
C VAL A 228 10.54 1.90 -13.78
N LEU A 229 11.69 2.57 -13.67
CA LEU A 229 12.96 1.92 -13.40
C LEU A 229 13.31 2.09 -11.92
N PHE A 230 13.40 0.99 -11.18
CA PHE A 230 13.89 0.97 -9.81
C PHE A 230 15.31 0.39 -9.80
N TYR A 231 16.31 1.27 -9.70
CA TYR A 231 17.71 0.90 -9.66
C TYR A 231 18.20 0.89 -8.21
N ALA A 232 18.52 -0.29 -7.70
CA ALA A 232 19.22 -0.46 -6.44
C ALA A 232 20.68 -0.81 -6.74
N GLY A 233 21.59 0.09 -6.41
CA GLY A 233 23.02 -0.16 -6.52
C GLY A 233 23.46 -1.25 -5.53
N ASP A 234 24.51 -1.98 -5.90
CA ASP A 234 25.18 -2.96 -5.02
C ASP A 234 26.15 -2.30 -4.04
N GLY A 235 26.17 -0.97 -4.04
CA GLY A 235 27.18 -0.13 -3.41
C GLY A 235 28.55 -0.19 -4.09
N SER A 236 28.86 -1.19 -4.91
CA SER A 236 30.21 -1.47 -5.38
C SER A 236 30.81 -0.37 -6.26
N ALA A 237 32.12 -0.48 -6.45
CA ALA A 237 32.90 0.36 -7.36
C ALA A 237 32.59 0.18 -8.86
N SER A 238 31.68 -0.73 -9.22
CA SER A 238 31.31 -1.03 -10.60
C SER A 238 30.62 0.16 -11.26
N ALA A 239 30.65 0.22 -12.59
CA ALA A 239 30.07 1.34 -13.31
C ALA A 239 28.53 1.31 -13.18
N PRO A 240 27.88 2.46 -12.91
CA PRO A 240 26.43 2.51 -12.78
C PRO A 240 25.75 2.24 -14.13
N LEU A 241 24.65 1.49 -14.11
CA LEU A 241 23.86 1.18 -15.32
C LEU A 241 23.20 2.44 -15.92
N VAL A 242 22.79 3.34 -15.04
CA VAL A 242 22.25 4.65 -15.38
C VAL A 242 23.38 5.69 -15.38
N GLY A 243 23.32 6.66 -16.27
CA GLY A 243 24.35 7.69 -16.42
C GLY A 243 23.90 8.79 -17.37
N GLU A 244 24.79 9.30 -18.21
CA GLU A 244 24.50 10.43 -19.11
C GLU A 244 23.32 10.14 -20.06
N ASN A 245 23.15 8.87 -20.43
CA ASN A 245 22.01 8.38 -21.21
C ASN A 245 20.65 8.54 -20.49
N PHE A 246 20.65 8.76 -19.17
CA PHE A 246 19.48 9.08 -18.34
C PHE A 246 19.51 10.54 -17.83
N SER A 247 20.35 11.40 -18.41
CA SER A 247 20.53 12.82 -18.04
C SER A 247 20.98 13.04 -16.59
N VAL A 248 21.71 12.07 -16.05
CA VAL A 248 22.34 12.12 -14.73
C VAL A 248 23.81 11.77 -14.83
N SER A 249 24.60 12.14 -13.83
CA SER A 249 26.01 11.78 -13.73
C SER A 249 26.32 11.27 -12.34
N PHE A 250 27.41 10.51 -12.23
CA PHE A 250 27.79 9.82 -10.99
C PHE A 250 29.19 10.22 -10.56
N ASN A 251 29.33 10.57 -9.28
CA ASN A 251 30.62 10.83 -8.68
C ASN A 251 31.02 9.66 -7.79
N ARG A 252 32.21 9.14 -8.05
CA ARG A 252 32.79 8.06 -7.26
C ARG A 252 33.49 8.62 -6.03
N SER A 253 33.28 7.98 -4.89
CA SER A 253 33.95 8.25 -3.63
C SER A 253 34.44 6.95 -2.99
N PRO A 254 35.22 7.03 -1.89
CA PRO A 254 35.40 5.90 -0.98
C PRO A 254 34.05 5.35 -0.49
N ALA A 255 34.06 4.09 -0.04
CA ALA A 255 32.89 3.41 0.50
C ALA A 255 32.35 4.11 1.76
N ALA A 256 31.14 3.73 2.19
CA ALA A 256 30.46 4.20 3.39
C ALA A 256 30.13 5.69 3.35
N ARG A 257 29.12 6.05 2.55
CA ARG A 257 28.65 7.43 2.41
C ARG A 257 27.56 7.75 3.45
N GLY A 258 27.68 8.92 4.07
CA GLY A 258 26.65 9.49 4.93
C GLY A 258 25.67 10.34 4.13
N GLY A 259 24.39 10.29 4.50
CA GLY A 259 23.34 11.07 3.87
C GLY A 259 22.43 11.75 4.87
N THR A 260 21.72 12.77 4.39
CA THR A 260 20.67 13.46 5.13
C THR A 260 19.39 13.40 4.33
N VAL A 261 18.31 12.95 4.96
CA VAL A 261 16.98 12.90 4.33
C VAL A 261 16.52 14.33 4.06
N VAL A 262 16.26 14.66 2.80
CA VAL A 262 15.80 16.00 2.39
C VAL A 262 14.29 16.01 2.24
N ASP A 263 13.77 15.02 1.53
CA ASP A 263 12.36 14.86 1.26
C ASP A 263 12.03 13.35 1.24
N PRO A 264 11.56 12.78 2.37
CA PRO A 264 11.31 11.34 2.46
C PRO A 264 10.22 10.89 1.48
N ARG A 265 9.33 11.80 1.09
CA ARG A 265 8.10 11.54 0.34
C ARG A 265 7.39 10.30 0.89
N PHE A 266 6.79 9.52 0.01
CA PHE A 266 6.28 8.20 0.36
C PHE A 266 7.32 7.08 0.11
N LEU A 267 8.55 7.41 -0.30
CA LEU A 267 9.60 6.41 -0.56
C LEU A 267 10.24 5.91 0.74
N LEU A 268 10.29 6.74 1.78
CA LEU A 268 10.76 6.37 3.12
C LEU A 268 9.59 6.37 4.10
N ARG A 269 9.31 5.23 4.74
CA ARG A 269 8.25 5.13 5.75
C ARG A 269 8.75 5.62 7.10
N GLY A 270 8.02 6.57 7.69
CA GLY A 270 8.24 7.03 9.07
C GLY A 270 9.51 7.85 9.29
N VAL A 271 10.34 8.04 8.27
CA VAL A 271 11.59 8.80 8.39
C VAL A 271 11.33 10.28 8.06
N PRO A 272 11.59 11.22 8.99
CA PRO A 272 11.40 12.64 8.75
C PRO A 272 12.55 13.24 7.94
N ALA A 273 12.28 14.39 7.31
CA ALA A 273 13.35 15.24 6.78
C ALA A 273 14.33 15.66 7.89
N GLY A 274 15.61 15.70 7.56
CA GLY A 274 16.72 15.95 8.49
C GLY A 274 17.28 14.71 9.18
N ALA A 275 16.64 13.53 9.04
CA ALA A 275 17.19 12.30 9.59
C ALA A 275 18.51 11.91 8.91
N ASN A 276 19.44 11.35 9.68
CA ASN A 276 20.69 10.83 9.16
C ASN A 276 20.49 9.44 8.55
N ALA A 277 21.19 9.19 7.45
CA ALA A 277 21.27 7.91 6.78
C ALA A 277 22.73 7.51 6.56
N SER A 278 23.01 6.22 6.53
CA SER A 278 24.31 5.66 6.19
C SER A 278 24.15 4.61 5.11
N PHE A 279 25.02 4.62 4.11
CA PHE A 279 25.02 3.66 3.00
C PHE A 279 26.36 2.92 3.01
N ALA A 280 26.41 1.81 3.73
CA ALA A 280 27.66 1.16 4.16
C ALA A 280 28.57 0.78 2.99
N ASN A 281 28.00 0.31 1.88
CA ASN A 281 28.78 -0.15 0.75
C ASN A 281 28.87 0.89 -0.36
N SER A 282 28.09 1.97 -0.32
CA SER A 282 27.99 2.91 -1.45
C SER A 282 29.31 3.59 -1.79
N HIS A 283 29.70 3.49 -3.07
CA HIS A 283 30.78 4.25 -3.70
C HIS A 283 30.29 5.41 -4.57
N TRP A 284 28.98 5.53 -4.78
CA TRP A 284 28.42 6.40 -5.81
C TRP A 284 27.35 7.32 -5.24
N ALA A 285 27.33 8.54 -5.74
CA ALA A 285 26.20 9.44 -5.59
C ALA A 285 25.88 10.07 -6.95
N VAL A 286 24.59 10.25 -7.18
CA VAL A 286 24.05 10.77 -8.43
C VAL A 286 23.88 12.28 -8.34
N HIS A 287 24.13 13.00 -9.42
CA HIS A 287 23.80 14.42 -9.54
C HIS A 287 23.17 14.70 -10.90
N ALA A 288 22.44 15.82 -10.98
CA ALA A 288 21.76 16.21 -12.20
C ALA A 288 22.77 16.54 -13.32
N ALA A 289 22.56 15.97 -14.50
CA ALA A 289 23.28 16.29 -15.73
C ALA A 289 22.26 16.63 -16.84
N GLY A 290 21.27 17.45 -16.49
CA GLY A 290 20.14 17.83 -17.36
C GLY A 290 18.79 17.24 -16.94
N ALA A 291 18.77 16.24 -16.05
CA ALA A 291 17.53 15.73 -15.45
C ALA A 291 16.97 16.68 -14.37
N ALA A 292 15.65 16.67 -14.20
CA ALA A 292 14.97 17.27 -13.06
C ALA A 292 15.09 16.33 -11.83
N LEU A 293 16.32 16.17 -11.33
CA LEU A 293 16.63 15.28 -10.22
C LEU A 293 16.11 15.81 -8.89
N GLU A 294 15.33 14.98 -8.20
CA GLU A 294 14.81 15.25 -6.87
C GLU A 294 15.53 14.35 -5.86
N SER A 295 16.21 14.97 -4.90
CA SER A 295 16.94 14.27 -3.85
C SER A 295 15.97 13.84 -2.74
N VAL A 296 15.94 12.55 -2.43
CA VAL A 296 15.27 12.00 -1.24
C VAL A 296 16.25 11.97 -0.08
N VAL A 297 17.48 11.53 -0.35
CA VAL A 297 18.62 11.56 0.58
C VAL A 297 19.79 12.22 -0.11
N ALA A 298 20.17 13.42 0.34
CA ALA A 298 21.35 14.13 -0.15
C ALA A 298 22.61 13.57 0.52
N ASP A 299 23.73 13.62 -0.18
CA ASP A 299 25.02 13.27 0.40
C ASP A 299 25.47 14.34 1.40
N SER A 300 25.88 13.92 2.59
CA SER A 300 26.32 14.84 3.65
C SER A 300 27.64 15.55 3.34
N SER A 301 28.46 14.99 2.45
CA SER A 301 29.73 15.56 1.97
C SER A 301 29.52 16.54 0.81
N ASN A 302 28.48 16.34 0.00
CA ASN A 302 28.13 17.22 -1.11
C ASN A 302 26.61 17.23 -1.35
N ALA A 303 25.92 18.27 -0.86
CA ALA A 303 24.46 18.37 -0.98
C ALA A 303 23.93 18.51 -2.43
N SER A 304 24.82 18.70 -3.42
CA SER A 304 24.45 18.66 -4.86
C SER A 304 24.38 17.23 -5.40
N GLU A 305 24.80 16.24 -4.61
CA GLU A 305 24.75 14.82 -4.92
C GLU A 305 23.71 14.13 -4.04
N SER A 306 23.16 13.03 -4.54
CA SER A 306 22.12 12.26 -3.89
C SER A 306 22.50 10.79 -3.79
N LEU A 307 22.24 10.21 -2.62
CA LEU A 307 22.37 8.77 -2.35
C LEU A 307 21.06 8.02 -2.61
N VAL A 308 19.93 8.73 -2.47
CA VAL A 308 18.63 8.28 -2.95
C VAL A 308 18.01 9.41 -3.73
N ALA A 309 17.64 9.13 -4.97
CA ALA A 309 17.09 10.14 -5.86
C ALA A 309 16.00 9.55 -6.74
N ARG A 310 15.24 10.46 -7.33
CA ARG A 310 14.31 10.14 -8.40
C ARG A 310 14.30 11.26 -9.41
N TRP A 311 13.95 10.92 -10.64
CA TRP A 311 13.74 11.93 -11.68
C TRP A 311 12.78 11.41 -12.75
N PRO A 312 11.94 12.30 -13.30
CA PRO A 312 11.15 11.96 -14.47
C PRO A 312 12.05 11.81 -15.69
N LEU A 313 11.72 10.85 -16.55
CA LEU A 313 12.35 10.69 -17.86
C LEU A 313 11.26 10.32 -18.86
N GLY A 314 10.97 11.25 -19.79
CA GLY A 314 9.79 11.16 -20.65
C GLY A 314 8.50 11.06 -19.83
N TRP A 315 7.71 10.02 -20.06
CA TRP A 315 6.47 9.72 -19.32
C TRP A 315 6.69 8.79 -18.12
N GLY A 316 7.92 8.31 -17.92
CA GLY A 316 8.30 7.40 -16.84
C GLY A 316 9.05 8.06 -15.71
N LEU A 317 9.60 7.21 -14.85
CA LEU A 317 10.28 7.62 -13.64
C LEU A 317 11.43 6.67 -13.34
N VAL A 318 12.55 7.23 -12.88
CA VAL A 318 13.69 6.48 -12.37
C VAL A 318 13.80 6.72 -10.87
N TYR A 319 13.96 5.63 -10.12
CA TYR A 319 14.42 5.66 -8.73
C TYR A 319 15.84 5.10 -8.68
N TYR A 320 16.72 5.83 -8.01
CA TYR A 320 18.08 5.42 -7.73
C TYR A 320 18.29 5.30 -6.23
N LEU A 321 18.76 4.16 -5.78
CA LEU A 321 19.21 3.91 -4.42
C LEU A 321 20.67 3.46 -4.50
N ALA A 322 21.57 4.14 -3.80
CA ALA A 322 22.99 3.84 -3.91
C ALA A 322 23.38 2.47 -3.32
N ASP A 323 22.71 2.06 -2.24
CA ASP A 323 22.88 0.78 -1.56
C ASP A 323 21.59 0.44 -0.81
N TYR A 324 20.79 -0.50 -1.32
CA TYR A 324 19.49 -0.84 -0.70
C TYR A 324 19.67 -1.63 0.60
N SER A 325 20.51 -2.67 0.57
CA SER A 325 20.68 -3.60 1.68
C SER A 325 21.61 -3.09 2.78
N GLY A 326 22.59 -2.24 2.43
CA GLY A 326 23.51 -1.61 3.38
C GLY A 326 23.10 -0.20 3.81
N ALA A 327 21.91 0.26 3.42
CA ALA A 327 21.34 1.49 3.95
C ALA A 327 20.85 1.30 5.39
N SER A 328 21.05 2.31 6.24
CA SER A 328 20.43 2.40 7.56
C SER A 328 20.04 3.85 7.87
N PHE A 329 18.96 4.02 8.62
CA PHE A 329 18.39 5.31 9.00
C PHE A 329 18.38 5.41 10.53
N GLU A 330 19.07 6.41 11.07
CA GLU A 330 19.31 6.55 12.51
C GLU A 330 17.98 6.65 13.28
N GLY A 331 17.67 5.63 14.09
CA GLY A 331 16.44 5.56 14.88
C GLY A 331 15.21 4.99 14.16
N PHE A 332 15.33 4.59 12.88
CA PHE A 332 14.20 4.10 12.07
C PHE A 332 14.39 2.68 11.52
N GLY A 333 15.63 2.20 11.42
CA GLY A 333 15.95 0.82 10.99
C GLY A 333 16.76 0.76 9.70
N ASP A 334 16.84 -0.44 9.14
CA ASP A 334 17.63 -0.70 7.93
C ASP A 334 16.81 -0.42 6.66
N GLY A 335 17.51 -0.22 5.54
CA GLY A 335 16.94 0.11 4.23
C GLY A 335 15.73 -0.75 3.86
N PRO A 336 15.80 -2.09 3.91
CA PRO A 336 14.67 -2.95 3.56
C PRO A 336 13.41 -2.78 4.42
N GLN A 337 13.53 -2.21 5.61
CA GLN A 337 12.39 -1.95 6.51
C GLN A 337 11.77 -0.58 6.26
N VAL A 338 12.56 0.37 5.75
CA VAL A 338 12.19 1.77 5.59
C VAL A 338 11.76 2.09 4.16
N PHE A 339 12.44 1.53 3.16
CA PHE A 339 12.14 1.80 1.76
C PHE A 339 10.78 1.20 1.37
N ASN A 340 9.88 2.07 0.95
CA ASN A 340 8.58 1.73 0.41
C ASN A 340 8.69 1.30 -1.07
N ALA A 341 9.59 0.35 -1.37
CA ALA A 341 9.82 -0.11 -2.74
C ALA A 341 8.62 -0.89 -3.27
N VAL A 342 8.31 -2.02 -2.66
CA VAL A 342 7.09 -2.81 -2.93
C VAL A 342 5.92 -2.32 -2.07
N GLY A 343 6.24 -1.90 -0.85
CA GLY A 343 5.32 -1.29 0.10
C GLY A 343 4.45 -2.26 0.87
N TRP A 344 3.42 -1.70 1.51
CA TRP A 344 2.56 -2.43 2.44
C TRP A 344 1.14 -2.49 1.92
N GLN A 345 0.43 -3.56 2.30
CA GLN A 345 -0.98 -3.69 2.00
C GLN A 345 -1.75 -2.50 2.57
N LEU A 346 -2.50 -1.83 1.70
CA LEU A 346 -3.39 -0.74 2.06
C LEU A 346 -4.69 -1.31 2.65
N LYS A 347 -4.53 -1.92 3.82
CA LYS A 347 -5.58 -2.56 4.61
C LYS A 347 -5.51 -2.04 6.04
N PHE A 348 -6.65 -1.58 6.53
CA PHE A 348 -6.79 -0.93 7.83
C PHE A 348 -7.94 -1.57 8.60
N GLY A 349 -7.76 -1.70 9.91
CA GLY A 349 -8.67 -2.46 10.75
C GLY A 349 -8.78 -3.94 10.37
N SER A 350 -9.63 -4.64 11.10
CA SER A 350 -9.89 -6.06 10.88
C SER A 350 -11.31 -6.38 11.30
N ALA A 351 -12.14 -6.83 10.35
CA ALA A 351 -13.44 -7.38 10.67
C ALA A 351 -13.26 -8.67 11.49
N PRO A 352 -13.89 -8.81 12.66
CA PRO A 352 -13.93 -10.09 13.34
C PRO A 352 -14.74 -11.08 12.49
N SER A 353 -14.37 -12.35 12.53
CA SER A 353 -15.05 -13.43 11.79
C SER A 353 -16.52 -13.59 12.18
N GLU A 354 -16.94 -13.02 13.30
CA GLU A 354 -18.29 -13.09 13.87
C GLU A 354 -19.04 -11.74 13.80
N ALA A 355 -18.57 -10.78 13.01
CA ALA A 355 -19.24 -9.49 12.86
C ALA A 355 -20.69 -9.67 12.38
N GLN A 356 -21.64 -9.09 13.11
CA GLN A 356 -23.04 -9.00 12.71
C GLN A 356 -23.31 -7.65 12.04
N ASP A 357 -24.31 -7.61 11.17
CA ASP A 357 -24.77 -6.38 10.49
C ASP A 357 -23.65 -5.61 9.80
N VAL A 358 -22.86 -6.30 8.97
CA VAL A 358 -21.79 -5.68 8.19
C VAL A 358 -22.36 -4.91 7.01
N PHE A 359 -22.05 -3.62 6.92
CA PHE A 359 -22.36 -2.78 5.77
C PHE A 359 -21.09 -2.41 5.03
N VAL A 360 -21.04 -2.64 3.71
CA VAL A 360 -19.86 -2.40 2.88
C VAL A 360 -20.15 -1.32 1.84
N VAL A 361 -19.32 -0.28 1.81
CA VAL A 361 -19.35 0.79 0.81
C VAL A 361 -18.11 0.69 -0.07
N ASN A 362 -18.34 0.51 -1.37
CA ASN A 362 -17.28 0.54 -2.38
C ASN A 362 -17.28 1.89 -3.11
N ARG A 363 -16.09 2.48 -3.28
CA ARG A 363 -15.89 3.75 -3.98
C ARG A 363 -14.66 3.68 -4.87
N LEU A 364 -14.78 4.24 -6.07
CA LEU A 364 -13.62 4.48 -6.93
C LEU A 364 -12.85 5.70 -6.42
N CYS A 365 -11.52 5.59 -6.46
CA CYS A 365 -10.61 6.67 -6.12
C CYS A 365 -9.34 6.60 -6.99
N LEU A 366 -8.52 7.63 -6.87
CA LEU A 366 -7.17 7.67 -7.41
C LEU A 366 -6.20 7.71 -6.25
N ILE A 367 -5.24 6.79 -6.16
CA ILE A 367 -4.11 6.96 -5.25
C ILE A 367 -3.09 7.85 -5.95
N GLY A 368 -2.71 8.94 -5.28
CA GLY A 368 -1.69 9.88 -5.73
C GLY A 368 -0.28 9.34 -5.58
N GLY A 369 0.68 10.23 -5.37
CA GLY A 369 2.10 9.93 -5.46
C GLY A 369 2.62 10.19 -6.87
N ASP A 370 3.56 9.37 -7.32
CA ASP A 370 4.35 9.72 -8.52
C ASP A 370 3.64 9.46 -9.83
N LYS A 371 2.72 8.52 -9.80
CA LYS A 371 1.73 8.31 -10.84
C LYS A 371 0.39 8.08 -10.18
N ARG A 372 -0.62 8.82 -10.64
CA ARG A 372 -2.00 8.58 -10.21
C ARG A 372 -2.44 7.22 -10.72
N ARG A 373 -3.00 6.39 -9.85
CA ARG A 373 -3.53 5.08 -10.20
C ARG A 373 -4.98 4.95 -9.76
N TRP A 374 -5.79 4.30 -10.59
CA TRP A 374 -7.16 3.95 -10.24
C TRP A 374 -7.18 2.83 -9.21
N ASP A 375 -8.04 2.98 -8.22
CA ASP A 375 -8.20 2.04 -7.12
C ASP A 375 -9.67 2.02 -6.65
N SER A 376 -10.07 0.95 -5.98
CA SER A 376 -11.37 0.81 -5.30
C SER A 376 -11.16 0.73 -3.79
N ALA A 377 -11.72 1.68 -3.05
CA ALA A 377 -11.78 1.64 -1.61
C ALA A 377 -13.05 0.91 -1.14
N ALA A 378 -12.90 -0.14 -0.35
CA ALA A 378 -14.00 -0.82 0.33
C ALA A 378 -13.94 -0.52 1.83
N LEU A 379 -14.93 0.22 2.34
CA LEU A 379 -15.14 0.44 3.76
C LEU A 379 -16.25 -0.48 4.25
N ALA A 380 -15.90 -1.42 5.14
CA ALA A 380 -16.88 -2.18 5.91
C ALA A 380 -17.02 -1.58 7.30
N VAL A 381 -18.25 -1.44 7.78
CA VAL A 381 -18.58 -0.99 9.14
C VAL A 381 -19.58 -1.98 9.73
N TRP A 382 -19.45 -2.30 11.01
CA TRP A 382 -20.35 -3.24 11.70
C TRP A 382 -20.62 -2.84 13.15
N SER A 383 -21.73 -3.32 13.70
CA SER A 383 -22.02 -3.23 15.13
C SER A 383 -21.21 -4.25 15.91
N SER A 384 -20.54 -3.77 16.96
CA SER A 384 -19.78 -4.60 17.92
C SER A 384 -20.66 -5.39 18.86
#